data_AF-A0A7C8PPA7-F1
#
_entry.id   AF-A0A7C8PPA7-F1
#
_cell.length_a   1.000
_cell.length_b   1.000
_cell.length_c   1.000
_cell.angle_alpha   90.00
_cell.angle_beta   90.00
_cell.angle_gamma   90.00
#
_symmetry.space_group_name_H-M   'P 1'
#
loop_
_entity.id
_entity.type
_entity.pdbx_description
1 polymer ?
#
loop_
_entity_poly.entity_id
_entity_poly.type
_entity_poly.pdbx_seq_one_letter_code
_entity_poly.pdbx_strand_id
1 'polypeptide(L)' 'MQIKAVIITSVLLAVASATPTPVTKRAVAEKWAQCAGKNWTGPTECPEKWHCEIFSYGSGFCYPNPTQTPVHE' A
#
# COMPACT_ATOMS: atom_id res chain seq x y z
N MET A 1 49.59 -14.41 -23.27
CA MET A 1 50.44 -14.67 -22.08
C MET A 1 49.58 -14.35 -20.86
N GLN A 2 49.25 -15.35 -20.05
CA GLN A 2 48.29 -15.25 -18.93
C GLN A 2 48.81 -14.36 -17.80
N ILE A 3 47.99 -13.43 -17.30
CA ILE A 3 48.27 -12.68 -16.07
C ILE A 3 47.45 -13.29 -14.93
N LYS A 4 48.16 -13.93 -14.00
CA LYS A 4 47.63 -14.63 -12.83
C LYS A 4 47.12 -13.64 -11.77
N ALA A 5 46.08 -14.06 -11.05
CA ALA A 5 45.33 -13.32 -10.04
C ALA A 5 46.17 -12.75 -8.88
N VAL A 6 45.82 -11.54 -8.43
CA VAL A 6 46.04 -11.09 -7.04
C VAL A 6 44.69 -10.61 -6.52
N ILE A 7 44.12 -11.41 -5.63
CA ILE A 7 42.84 -11.17 -4.97
C ILE A 7 43.12 -10.14 -3.86
N ILE A 8 43.02 -8.86 -4.21
CA ILE A 8 43.04 -7.77 -3.23
C ILE A 8 41.62 -7.68 -2.66
N THR A 9 41.44 -8.10 -1.41
CA THR A 9 40.19 -8.01 -0.66
C THR A 9 39.68 -6.57 -0.65
N SER A 10 38.80 -6.28 -1.61
CA SER A 10 38.20 -4.97 -1.80
C SER A 10 37.00 -4.90 -0.87
N VAL A 11 37.08 -4.07 0.18
CA VAL A 11 35.90 -3.72 0.97
C VAL A 11 34.98 -2.94 0.03
N LEU A 12 33.95 -3.61 -0.50
CA LEU A 12 32.88 -3.00 -1.27
C LEU A 12 32.02 -2.17 -0.29
N LEU A 13 32.33 -0.88 -0.13
CA LEU A 13 31.37 0.05 0.46
C LEU A 13 30.22 0.23 -0.54
N ALA A 14 29.12 -0.48 -0.30
CA ALA A 14 27.87 -0.28 -1.03
C ALA A 14 27.28 1.08 -0.66
N VAL A 15 27.49 2.09 -1.52
CA VAL A 15 26.74 3.35 -1.42
C VAL A 15 25.29 3.05 -1.81
N ALA A 16 24.40 3.03 -0.82
CA ALA A 16 22.97 2.89 -1.06
C ALA A 16 22.47 4.19 -1.69
N SER A 17 22.53 4.27 -3.01
CA SER A 17 21.78 5.26 -3.78
C SER A 17 20.30 5.02 -3.53
N ALA A 18 19.69 5.84 -2.67
CA ALA A 18 18.27 5.79 -2.38
C ALA A 18 17.50 6.21 -3.63
N THR A 19 17.15 5.23 -4.47
CA THR A 19 16.20 5.41 -5.56
C THR A 19 14.87 5.81 -4.93
N PRO A 20 14.28 6.97 -5.23
CA PRO A 20 12.95 7.29 -4.74
C PRO A 20 11.99 6.25 -5.31
N THR A 21 11.43 5.40 -4.45
CA THR A 21 10.35 4.50 -4.82
C THR A 21 9.24 5.37 -5.42
N PRO A 22 8.74 5.08 -6.63
CA PRO A 22 7.57 5.78 -7.13
C PRO A 22 6.47 5.59 -6.10
N VAL A 23 5.95 6.70 -5.57
CA VAL A 23 4.80 6.67 -4.68
C VAL A 23 3.62 6.24 -5.54
N THR A 24 3.43 4.93 -5.65
CA THR A 24 2.26 4.37 -6.32
C THR A 24 1.05 4.92 -5.60
N LYS A 25 0.31 5.80 -6.28
CA LYS A 25 -0.95 6.34 -5.80
C LYS A 25 -1.81 5.14 -5.37
N ARG A 26 -2.08 4.98 -4.07
CA ARG A 26 -2.89 3.84 -3.59
C ARG A 26 -4.25 3.93 -4.27
N ALA A 27 -4.67 2.82 -4.87
CA ALA A 27 -5.99 2.72 -5.47
C ALA A 27 -7.04 2.86 -4.36
N VAL A 28 -8.04 3.70 -4.61
CA VAL A 28 -9.19 3.92 -3.72
C VAL A 28 -10.35 3.10 -4.26
N ALA A 29 -11.04 2.38 -3.38
CA ALA A 29 -12.21 1.59 -3.70
C ALA A 29 -13.40 2.49 -4.06
N GLU A 30 -14.34 1.97 -4.83
CA GLU A 30 -15.60 2.69 -5.07
C GLU A 30 -16.52 2.61 -3.85
N LYS A 31 -17.57 3.45 -3.83
CA LYS A 31 -18.62 3.40 -2.80
C LYS A 31 -19.25 1.99 -2.81
N TRP A 32 -19.43 1.40 -1.64
CA TRP A 32 -19.93 0.02 -1.48
C TRP A 32 -19.05 -1.10 -2.04
N ALA A 33 -17.89 -0.78 -2.63
CA ALA A 33 -16.97 -1.80 -3.12
C ALA A 33 -16.24 -2.50 -1.97
N GLN A 34 -15.66 -3.67 -2.28
CA GLN A 34 -14.85 -4.43 -1.34
C GLN A 34 -13.55 -3.67 -1.00
N CYS A 35 -13.20 -3.66 0.28
CA CYS A 35 -11.98 -3.01 0.81
C CYS A 35 -11.13 -3.96 1.66
N ALA A 36 -11.66 -5.12 2.04
CA ALA A 36 -10.92 -6.11 2.82
C ALA A 36 -11.35 -7.56 2.52
N GLY A 37 -10.46 -8.50 2.80
CA GLY A 37 -10.70 -9.94 2.69
C GLY A 37 -9.39 -10.72 2.64
N LYS A 38 -9.42 -12.00 3.08
CA LYS A 38 -8.22 -12.88 3.16
C LYS A 38 -7.44 -13.01 1.84
N ASN A 39 -8.12 -12.89 0.70
CA ASN A 39 -7.49 -12.97 -0.64
C ASN A 39 -7.80 -11.72 -1.48
N TRP A 40 -8.13 -10.60 -0.85
CA TRP A 40 -8.43 -9.35 -1.55
C TRP A 40 -7.13 -8.66 -1.98
N THR A 41 -6.93 -8.54 -3.30
CA THR A 41 -5.77 -7.85 -3.90
C THR A 41 -6.12 -6.47 -4.44
N GLY A 42 -7.37 -6.05 -4.25
CA GLY A 42 -7.88 -4.77 -4.72
C GLY A 42 -7.58 -3.62 -3.75
N PRO A 43 -8.18 -2.45 -4.01
CA PRO A 43 -8.02 -1.27 -3.16
C PRO A 43 -8.49 -1.55 -1.73
N THR A 44 -7.69 -1.13 -0.74
CA THR A 44 -8.03 -1.29 0.68
C THR A 44 -8.46 0.02 1.34
N GLU A 45 -8.43 1.11 0.60
CA GLU A 45 -8.81 2.43 1.07
C GLU A 45 -10.18 2.80 0.49
N CYS A 46 -11.09 3.27 1.34
CA CYS A 46 -12.39 3.76 0.90
C CYS A 46 -12.31 5.25 0.52
N PRO A 47 -13.27 5.77 -0.27
CA PRO A 47 -13.35 7.19 -0.59
C PRO A 47 -13.37 8.05 0.67
N GLU A 48 -13.02 9.33 0.51
CA GLU A 48 -13.15 10.27 1.63
C GLU A 48 -14.57 10.22 2.18
N LYS A 49 -14.70 10.25 3.52
CA LYS A 49 -15.98 10.18 4.24
C LYS A 49 -16.66 8.80 4.26
N TRP A 50 -15.95 7.76 3.80
CA TRP A 50 -16.36 6.36 3.87
C TRP A 50 -15.38 5.57 4.75
N HIS A 51 -15.85 4.48 5.36
CA HIS A 51 -15.00 3.57 6.11
C HIS A 51 -15.17 2.14 5.60
N CYS A 52 -14.13 1.33 5.80
CA CYS A 52 -14.19 -0.10 5.53
C CYS A 52 -14.87 -0.79 6.72
N GLU A 53 -16.09 -1.29 6.54
CA GLU A 53 -16.77 -2.08 7.56
C GLU A 53 -16.39 -3.55 7.39
N ILE A 54 -15.79 -4.15 8.42
CA ILE A 54 -15.38 -5.57 8.42
C ILE A 54 -16.51 -6.42 9.00
N PHE A 55 -16.90 -7.45 8.27
CA PHE A 55 -17.90 -8.43 8.70
C PHE A 55 -17.25 -9.62 9.42
N SER A 56 -18.04 -10.37 10.19
CA SER A 56 -17.55 -11.51 10.98
C SER A 56 -16.85 -12.60 10.16
N TYR A 57 -17.15 -12.69 8.86
CA TYR A 57 -16.52 -13.64 7.92
C TYR A 57 -15.26 -13.06 7.24
N GLY A 58 -14.77 -11.91 7.70
CA GLY A 58 -13.45 -11.36 7.38
C GLY A 58 -13.37 -10.55 6.09
N SER A 59 -14.45 -10.42 5.32
CA SER A 59 -14.51 -9.42 4.24
C SER A 59 -14.92 -8.06 4.78
N GLY A 60 -14.59 -7.01 4.05
CA GLY A 60 -15.12 -5.69 4.33
C GLY A 60 -15.50 -4.92 3.08
N PHE A 61 -16.47 -4.03 3.23
CA PHE A 61 -16.99 -3.18 2.17
C PHE A 61 -17.03 -1.73 2.62
N CYS A 62 -16.95 -0.80 1.67
CA CYS A 62 -16.98 0.63 1.98
C CYS A 62 -18.41 1.11 2.29
N TYR A 63 -18.63 1.61 3.51
CA TYR A 63 -19.88 2.21 3.95
C TYR A 63 -19.71 3.71 4.25
N PRO A 64 -20.78 4.52 4.12
CA PRO A 64 -20.72 5.93 4.47
C PRO A 64 -20.50 6.08 5.98
N ASN A 65 -19.62 7.00 6.38
CA ASN A 65 -19.42 7.28 7.79
C ASN A 65 -20.65 8.02 8.35
N PRO A 66 -21.33 7.50 9.39
CA PRO A 66 -22.54 8.11 9.94
C PRO A 66 -22.29 9.46 10.63
N THR A 67 -21.04 9.78 11.00
CA THR A 67 -20.66 11.05 11.65
C THR A 67 -20.51 12.21 10.64
N GLN A 68 -20.77 11.95 9.36
CA GLN A 68 -20.68 12.92 8.27
C GLN A 68 -22.01 13.61 7.94
N THR A 69 -23.08 13.34 8.70
CA THR A 69 -24.28 14.19 8.65
C THR A 69 -23.79 15.62 8.78
N PRO A 70 -24.08 16.50 7.79
CA PRO A 70 -23.78 17.90 7.96
C PRO A 70 -24.46 18.31 9.25
N VAL A 71 -23.68 18.67 10.27
CA VAL A 71 -24.14 19.68 11.21
C VAL A 71 -24.38 20.89 10.32
N HIS A 72 -25.61 21.02 9.86
CA HIS A 72 -26.10 22.21 9.20
C HIS A 72 -26.03 23.30 10.25
N GLU A 73 -24.96 24.09 10.20
CA GLU A 73 -24.92 25.42 10.81
C GLU A 73 -25.86 26.38 10.06
#